data_AF-A0A2N2Q036-F1
#
_entry.id   AF-A0A2N2Q036-F1
#
_cell.length_a   1.000
_cell.length_b   1.000
_cell.length_c   1.000
_cell.angle_alpha   90.00
_cell.angle_beta   90.00
_cell.angle_gamma   90.00
#
_symmetry.space_group_name_H-M   'P 1'
#
loop_
_entity.id
_entity.type
_entity.pdbx_description
1 polymer ?
#
loop_
_entity_poly.entity_id
_entity_poly.type
_entity_poly.pdbx_seq_one_letter_code
_entity_poly.pdbx_strand_id
1 'polypeptide(L)'
;MNRIVVLGIGNTLNHDEGVGVHAVQALQAHLTPRPPSLRGKGETSSPPLAGEGLGEGSALAGEGLGEGSALAGEGLGEGSVLAGPWSEVAFLDGGTLGLNLLPIVEEASHLLILDAVDARQPPGTVIELAGEAIPLFSGIKLSQHQVTFQEVLGLAAVRGKLPPHLHLIGVQPADLEIGLELSPVVAAALPEVVRRARAVLQAWRVA
;
A
#
# COMPACT_ATOMS: atom_id res chain seq x y z
N MET A 1 16.83 18.14 0.54
CA MET A 1 16.87 16.86 1.28
C MET A 1 16.40 15.78 0.32
N ASN A 2 17.05 14.62 0.28
CA ASN A 2 16.71 13.53 -0.63
C ASN A 2 15.54 12.70 -0.05
N ARG A 3 14.32 13.24 -0.08
CA ARG A 3 13.13 12.54 0.42
C ARG A 3 12.63 11.55 -0.64
N ILE A 4 12.73 10.26 -0.33
CA ILE A 4 12.21 9.17 -1.18
C ILE A 4 10.87 8.71 -0.60
N VAL A 5 9.84 8.70 -1.43
CA VAL A 5 8.48 8.31 -1.04
C VAL A 5 8.01 7.15 -1.93
N VAL A 6 7.52 6.09 -1.31
CA VAL A 6 6.74 5.03 -1.95
C VAL A 6 5.28 5.22 -1.54
N LEU A 7 4.42 5.41 -2.51
CA LEU A 7 3.02 5.74 -2.31
C LEU A 7 2.14 4.68 -2.98
N GLY A 8 1.32 4.01 -2.19
CA GLY A 8 0.31 3.06 -2.66
C GLY A 8 -1.01 3.77 -2.82
N ILE A 9 -1.58 3.76 -4.02
CA ILE A 9 -2.88 4.36 -4.33
C ILE A 9 -3.88 3.23 -4.55
N GLY A 10 -5.13 3.47 -4.14
CA GLY A 10 -6.20 2.50 -4.35
C GLY A 10 -7.22 2.45 -3.23
N ASN A 11 -8.37 1.87 -3.54
CA ASN A 11 -9.42 1.60 -2.58
C ASN A 11 -9.47 0.09 -2.27
N THR A 12 -9.09 -0.29 -1.05
CA THR A 12 -9.09 -1.69 -0.61
C THR A 12 -10.48 -2.29 -0.41
N LEU A 13 -11.54 -1.48 -0.56
CA LEU A 13 -12.92 -1.95 -0.56
C LEU A 13 -13.40 -2.43 -1.94
N ASN A 14 -12.56 -2.28 -2.98
CA ASN A 14 -12.91 -2.47 -4.39
C ASN A 14 -11.97 -3.46 -5.11
N HIS A 15 -11.83 -4.67 -4.56
CA HIS A 15 -11.03 -5.76 -5.13
C HIS A 15 -9.65 -5.26 -5.63
N ASP A 16 -9.41 -5.27 -6.94
CA ASP A 16 -8.11 -4.96 -7.53
C ASP A 16 -7.76 -3.48 -7.50
N GLU A 17 -8.72 -2.59 -7.21
CA GLU A 17 -8.46 -1.15 -7.03
C GLU A 17 -7.47 -0.94 -5.86
N GLY A 18 -7.50 -1.81 -4.84
CA GLY A 18 -6.60 -1.74 -3.68
C GLY A 18 -5.18 -2.22 -3.93
N VAL A 19 -4.82 -2.69 -5.13
CA VAL A 19 -3.53 -3.35 -5.39
C VAL A 19 -2.31 -2.49 -5.01
N GLY A 20 -2.38 -1.17 -5.17
CA GLY A 20 -1.28 -0.27 -4.80
C GLY A 20 -1.00 -0.26 -3.30
N VAL A 21 -2.06 -0.27 -2.47
CA VAL A 21 -1.97 -0.37 -1.01
C VAL A 21 -1.37 -1.71 -0.59
N HIS A 22 -1.86 -2.81 -1.15
CA HIS A 22 -1.31 -4.15 -0.91
C HIS A 22 0.16 -4.25 -1.34
N ALA A 23 0.55 -3.62 -2.45
CA ALA A 23 1.91 -3.62 -2.94
C ALA A 23 2.88 -2.86 -2.02
N VAL A 24 2.46 -1.72 -1.44
CA VAL A 24 3.26 -1.02 -0.42
C VAL A 24 3.48 -1.90 0.80
N GLN A 25 2.42 -2.51 1.32
CA GLN A 25 2.50 -3.40 2.48
C GLN A 25 3.42 -4.60 2.19
N ALA A 26 3.27 -5.23 1.03
CA ALA A 26 4.10 -6.35 0.60
C ALA A 26 5.57 -5.94 0.44
N LEU A 27 5.85 -4.80 -0.18
CA LEU A 27 7.21 -4.29 -0.35
C LEU A 27 7.85 -4.00 1.00
N GLN A 28 7.14 -3.31 1.89
CA GLN A 28 7.61 -2.99 3.23
C GLN A 28 7.95 -4.25 4.03
N ALA A 29 7.10 -5.27 3.97
CA ALA A 29 7.35 -6.57 4.61
C ALA A 29 8.62 -7.27 4.06
N HIS A 30 8.88 -7.15 2.75
CA HIS A 30 10.08 -7.72 2.13
C HIS A 30 11.37 -6.95 2.45
N LEU A 31 11.27 -5.65 2.73
CA LEU A 31 12.42 -4.79 3.04
C LEU A 31 12.73 -4.76 4.54
N THR A 32 11.79 -5.16 5.39
CA THR A 32 11.98 -5.23 6.85
C THR A 32 12.96 -6.36 7.19
N PRO A 33 14.07 -6.09 7.91
CA PRO A 33 14.98 -7.13 8.36
C PRO A 33 14.24 -8.13 9.26
N ARG A 34 14.27 -9.41 8.90
CA ARG A 34 13.74 -10.46 9.79
C ARG A 34 14.72 -10.65 10.94
N PRO A 35 14.29 -10.64 12.21
CA PRO A 35 15.17 -10.98 13.31
C PRO A 35 15.75 -12.38 13.06
N PRO A 36 17.02 -12.64 13.43
CA PRO A 36 17.59 -13.98 13.31
C PRO A 36 16.65 -14.94 14.05
N SER A 37 16.09 -15.90 13.31
CA SER A 37 15.20 -16.90 13.88
C SER A 37 15.92 -17.57 15.04
N LEU A 38 15.27 -17.61 16.21
CA LEU A 38 15.76 -18.37 17.36
C LEU A 38 15.86 -19.83 16.94
N ARG A 39 17.04 -20.24 16.49
CA ARG A 39 17.36 -21.62 16.13
C ARG A 39 17.34 -22.44 17.41
N GLY A 40 16.26 -23.18 17.61
CA GLY A 40 16.12 -24.33 18.50
C GLY A 40 16.55 -24.14 19.96
N LYS A 41 15.58 -23.92 20.85
CA LYS A 41 15.67 -24.46 22.20
C LYS A 41 14.49 -25.39 22.45
N GLY A 42 14.78 -26.69 22.40
CA GLY A 42 14.11 -27.71 23.19
C GLY A 42 12.74 -28.14 22.69
N GLU A 43 12.73 -29.18 21.86
CA GLU A 43 11.79 -30.27 22.08
C GLU A 43 11.96 -30.73 23.54
N THR A 44 10.97 -30.47 24.39
CA THR A 44 10.77 -31.29 25.59
C THR A 44 9.34 -31.79 25.55
N SER A 45 9.24 -33.06 25.18
CA SER A 45 8.12 -33.97 25.37
C SER A 45 7.22 -33.62 26.56
N SER A 46 5.93 -33.46 26.29
CA SER A 46 4.87 -33.58 27.30
C SER A 46 4.85 -34.98 27.90
N PRO A 47 4.47 -35.16 29.18
CA PRO A 47 3.75 -36.35 29.61
C PRO A 47 2.22 -36.09 29.58
N PRO A 48 1.38 -37.11 29.35
CA PRO A 48 -0.07 -36.96 29.38
C PRO A 48 -0.58 -37.03 30.83
N LEU A 49 -1.55 -36.19 31.16
CA LEU A 49 -2.40 -36.38 32.35
C LEU A 49 -3.83 -36.63 31.87
N ALA A 50 -4.29 -37.85 32.12
CA ALA A 50 -5.67 -38.26 32.02
C ALA A 50 -6.48 -37.76 33.23
N GLY A 51 -7.75 -37.43 33.02
CA GLY A 51 -8.69 -37.13 34.10
C GLY A 51 -10.04 -36.66 33.57
N GLU A 52 -11.03 -37.54 33.66
CA GLU A 52 -12.42 -37.41 33.23
C GLU A 52 -13.20 -36.35 34.03
N GLY A 53 -14.27 -35.81 33.45
CA GLY A 53 -15.26 -35.00 34.18
C GLY A 53 -16.27 -34.26 33.29
N LEU A 54 -17.42 -34.89 33.07
CA LEU A 54 -18.62 -34.31 32.46
C LEU A 54 -19.22 -33.21 33.37
N GLY A 55 -19.70 -32.12 32.78
CA GLY A 55 -20.46 -31.09 33.50
C GLY A 55 -21.14 -30.10 32.54
N GLU A 56 -22.44 -30.30 32.34
CA GLU A 56 -23.35 -29.45 31.56
C GLU A 56 -23.56 -28.09 32.26
N GLY A 57 -23.77 -27.01 31.49
CA GLY A 57 -24.06 -25.70 32.08
C GLY A 57 -24.28 -24.54 31.10
N SER A 58 -25.54 -24.39 30.70
CA SER A 58 -26.34 -23.17 30.42
C SER A 58 -25.70 -21.87 29.88
N ALA A 59 -26.42 -21.33 28.89
CA ALA A 59 -26.36 -19.97 28.32
C ALA A 59 -26.42 -18.82 29.35
N LEU A 60 -25.91 -17.63 28.99
CA LEU A 60 -26.72 -16.43 28.65
C LEU A 60 -25.86 -15.21 28.27
N ALA A 61 -26.32 -14.56 27.20
CA ALA A 61 -26.18 -13.17 26.72
C ALA A 61 -25.27 -12.19 27.47
N GLY A 62 -24.33 -11.59 26.71
CA GLY A 62 -23.71 -10.30 27.03
C GLY A 62 -24.25 -9.24 26.08
N GLU A 63 -25.02 -8.29 26.60
CA GLU A 63 -25.32 -7.02 25.94
C GLU A 63 -24.54 -5.91 26.65
N GLY A 64 -23.53 -5.38 25.97
CA GLY A 64 -22.79 -4.19 26.38
C GLY A 64 -22.95 -3.12 25.31
N LEU A 65 -23.97 -2.26 25.47
CA LEU A 65 -24.09 -1.01 24.72
C LEU A 65 -23.17 0.03 25.37
N GLY A 66 -22.08 0.34 24.68
CA GLY A 66 -21.21 1.47 24.98
C GLY A 66 -21.10 2.35 23.74
N GLU A 67 -21.99 3.33 23.66
CA GLU A 67 -21.96 4.41 22.68
C GLU A 67 -20.71 5.26 22.89
N GLY A 68 -19.98 5.55 21.81
CA GLY A 68 -18.78 6.36 21.89
C GLY A 68 -17.98 6.44 20.58
N SER A 69 -18.64 6.66 19.45
CA SER A 69 -17.93 7.01 18.21
C SER A 69 -17.53 8.48 18.25
N ALA A 70 -16.41 8.76 18.91
CA ALA A 70 -15.70 10.01 18.72
C ALA A 70 -15.16 10.05 17.28
N LEU A 71 -15.67 10.99 16.50
CA LEU A 71 -15.06 11.44 15.25
C LEU A 71 -13.70 12.05 15.58
N ALA A 72 -12.66 11.21 15.59
CA ALA A 72 -11.28 11.66 15.60
C ALA A 72 -10.82 11.75 14.15
N GLY A 73 -10.41 12.96 13.74
CA GLY A 73 -9.86 13.21 12.41
C GLY A 73 -8.72 12.24 12.09
N GLU A 74 -8.84 11.57 10.95
CA GLU A 74 -7.81 10.68 10.44
C GLU A 74 -6.63 11.54 9.99
N GLY A 75 -5.63 11.67 10.86
CA GLY A 75 -4.32 12.14 10.48
C GLY A 75 -3.76 11.20 9.40
N LEU A 76 -3.13 11.79 8.39
CA LEU A 76 -2.33 11.07 7.40
C LEU A 76 -1.38 10.14 8.18
N GLY A 77 -1.54 8.82 8.02
CA GLY A 77 -0.86 7.82 8.84
C GLY A 77 0.64 8.10 8.93
N GLU A 78 1.17 8.12 10.15
CA GLU A 78 2.60 8.24 10.39
C GLU A 78 3.30 7.08 9.67
N GLY A 79 3.97 7.37 8.56
CA GLY A 79 4.66 6.36 7.75
C GLY A 79 5.58 5.50 8.62
N SER A 80 5.42 4.19 8.57
CA SER A 80 6.23 3.27 9.37
C SER A 80 7.69 3.36 8.94
N VAL A 81 8.56 3.79 9.86
CA VAL A 81 10.01 3.90 9.65
C VAL A 81 10.63 2.51 9.67
N LEU A 82 11.20 2.09 8.55
CA LEU A 82 11.94 0.84 8.46
C LEU A 82 13.32 0.94 9.13
N ALA A 83 13.75 -0.10 9.83
CA ALA A 83 15.12 -0.21 10.32
C ALA A 83 16.08 -0.64 9.20
N GLY A 84 17.37 -0.33 9.36
CA GLY A 84 18.42 -0.76 8.43
C GLY A 84 18.50 0.15 7.19
N PRO A 85 18.88 -0.38 6.02
CA PRO A 85 19.23 0.48 4.89
C PRO A 85 18.03 1.30 4.40
N TRP A 86 16.78 0.92 4.67
CA TRP A 86 15.59 1.58 4.12
C TRP A 86 14.99 2.66 5.03
N SER A 87 15.70 3.09 6.08
CA SER A 87 15.18 4.05 7.08
C SER A 87 14.88 5.45 6.54
N GLU A 88 15.42 5.81 5.38
CA GLU A 88 15.21 7.11 4.73
C GLU A 88 14.07 7.08 3.70
N VAL A 89 13.46 5.92 3.46
CA VAL A 89 12.35 5.76 2.52
C VAL A 89 11.03 5.81 3.31
N ALA A 90 10.17 6.77 2.94
CA ALA A 90 8.83 6.86 3.49
C ALA A 90 7.89 5.94 2.69
N PHE A 91 7.23 5.01 3.38
CA PHE A 91 6.17 4.17 2.81
C PHE A 91 4.83 4.71 3.28
N LEU A 92 3.95 5.02 2.34
CA LEU A 92 2.65 5.64 2.61
C LEU A 92 1.54 4.86 1.92
N ASP A 93 0.50 4.57 2.69
CA ASP A 93 -0.81 4.24 2.16
C ASP A 93 -1.50 5.56 1.78
N GLY A 94 -1.58 5.80 0.47
CA GLY A 94 -2.24 6.96 -0.10
C GLY A 94 -3.74 6.79 -0.23
N GLY A 95 -4.25 5.56 -0.12
CA GLY A 95 -5.65 5.20 -0.29
C GLY A 95 -6.35 6.02 -1.37
N THR A 96 -7.41 6.71 -0.94
CA THR A 96 -8.18 7.68 -1.74
C THR A 96 -8.02 9.11 -1.23
N LEU A 97 -6.85 9.47 -0.66
CA LEU A 97 -6.61 10.74 0.06
C LEU A 97 -6.62 11.99 -0.84
N GLY A 98 -6.57 11.83 -2.17
CA GLY A 98 -6.72 12.93 -3.14
C GLY A 98 -5.75 14.08 -2.88
N LEU A 99 -6.26 15.32 -2.83
CA LEU A 99 -5.44 16.54 -2.64
C LEU A 99 -4.61 16.56 -1.35
N ASN A 100 -4.97 15.77 -0.33
CA ASN A 100 -4.17 15.70 0.90
C ASN A 100 -2.77 15.12 0.66
N LEU A 101 -2.55 14.46 -0.48
CA LEU A 101 -1.26 13.97 -0.92
C LEU A 101 -0.37 15.05 -1.55
N LEU A 102 -0.92 16.22 -1.92
CA LEU A 102 -0.16 17.26 -2.61
C LEU A 102 1.09 17.72 -1.85
N PRO A 103 1.05 18.02 -0.53
CA PRO A 103 2.25 18.41 0.20
C PRO A 103 3.33 17.32 0.19
N ILE A 104 2.93 16.06 0.30
CA ILE A 104 3.83 14.90 0.26
C ILE A 104 4.51 14.80 -1.11
N VAL A 105 3.73 14.95 -2.19
CA VAL A 105 4.23 14.95 -3.57
C VAL A 105 5.20 16.11 -3.78
N GLU A 106 4.83 17.33 -3.39
CA GLU A 106 5.65 18.54 -3.57
C GLU A 106 6.98 18.50 -2.79
N GLU A 107 7.04 17.76 -1.69
CA GLU A 107 8.24 17.62 -0.85
C GLU A 107 9.14 16.44 -1.26
N ALA A 108 8.66 15.55 -2.13
CA ALA A 108 9.40 14.37 -2.57
C ALA A 108 10.46 14.73 -3.62
N SER A 109 11.68 14.26 -3.40
CA SER A 109 12.72 14.26 -4.43
C SER A 109 12.59 13.07 -5.39
N HIS A 110 12.12 11.94 -4.85
CA HIS A 110 11.87 10.71 -5.56
C HIS A 110 10.50 10.18 -5.14
N LEU A 111 9.63 9.92 -6.09
CA LEU A 111 8.27 9.43 -5.86
C LEU A 111 8.03 8.17 -6.68
N LEU A 112 7.86 7.04 -5.99
CA LEU A 112 7.44 5.76 -6.57
C LEU A 112 5.97 5.54 -6.25
N ILE A 113 5.16 5.39 -7.29
CA ILE A 113 3.71 5.18 -7.20
C ILE A 113 3.41 3.72 -7.50
N LEU A 114 2.62 3.08 -6.64
CA LEU A 114 2.07 1.74 -6.83
C LEU A 114 0.54 1.88 -6.94
N ASP A 115 -0.06 1.41 -8.02
CA ASP A 115 -1.49 1.68 -8.32
C ASP A 115 -2.15 0.56 -9.16
N ALA A 116 -3.48 0.54 -9.21
CA ALA A 116 -4.22 -0.16 -10.26
C ALA A 116 -4.19 0.70 -11.54
N VAL A 117 -3.82 0.11 -12.69
CA VAL A 117 -3.72 0.86 -13.95
C VAL A 117 -4.45 0.15 -15.06
N ASP A 118 -5.48 0.81 -15.60
CA ASP A 118 -6.13 0.35 -16.82
C ASP A 118 -5.32 0.77 -18.06
N ALA A 119 -4.46 -0.13 -18.52
CA ALA A 119 -3.70 -0.01 -19.75
C ALA A 119 -4.32 -0.78 -20.92
N ARG A 120 -5.56 -1.29 -20.76
CA ARG A 120 -6.26 -2.19 -21.69
C ARG A 120 -5.42 -3.42 -22.07
N GLN A 121 -4.67 -3.94 -21.10
CA GLN A 121 -3.89 -5.17 -21.23
C GLN A 121 -4.64 -6.36 -20.60
N PRO A 122 -4.14 -7.61 -20.72
CA PRO A 122 -4.67 -8.72 -19.94
C PRO A 122 -4.57 -8.45 -18.43
N PRO A 123 -5.55 -8.84 -17.61
CA PRO A 123 -5.49 -8.68 -16.16
C PRO A 123 -4.22 -9.28 -15.53
N GLY A 124 -3.71 -8.64 -14.48
CA GLY A 124 -2.44 -9.00 -13.82
C GLY A 124 -1.18 -8.56 -14.57
N THR A 125 -1.31 -7.95 -15.75
CA THR A 125 -0.16 -7.36 -16.46
C THR A 125 0.43 -6.24 -15.62
N VAL A 126 1.74 -6.30 -15.36
CA VAL A 126 2.48 -5.25 -14.65
C VAL A 126 2.92 -4.18 -15.65
N ILE A 127 2.44 -2.95 -15.44
CA ILE A 127 2.74 -1.75 -16.23
C ILE A 127 3.79 -0.92 -15.50
N GLU A 128 4.70 -0.29 -16.25
CA GLU A 128 5.76 0.52 -15.66
C GLU A 128 6.00 1.76 -16.51
N LEU A 129 5.97 2.93 -15.88
CA LEU A 129 6.13 4.25 -16.50
C LEU A 129 7.10 5.09 -15.66
N ALA A 130 7.89 5.95 -16.31
CA ALA A 130 8.84 6.81 -15.62
C ALA A 130 8.86 8.22 -16.24
N GLY A 131 9.04 9.23 -15.39
CA GLY A 131 9.13 10.65 -15.79
C GLY A 131 7.96 11.07 -16.68
N GLU A 132 8.28 11.65 -17.84
CA GLU A 132 7.32 12.18 -18.82
C GLU A 132 6.40 11.12 -19.44
N ALA A 133 6.70 9.82 -19.29
CA ALA A 133 5.80 8.76 -19.73
C ALA A 133 4.56 8.62 -18.82
N ILE A 134 4.59 9.22 -17.62
CA ILE A 134 3.48 9.19 -16.67
C ILE A 134 2.47 10.29 -17.05
N PRO A 135 1.20 9.94 -17.35
CA PRO A 135 0.22 10.93 -17.74
C PRO A 135 -0.17 11.83 -16.55
N LEU A 136 0.16 13.12 -16.64
CA LEU A 136 -0.13 14.12 -15.60
C LEU A 136 -1.56 14.71 -15.71
N PHE A 137 -2.22 14.53 -16.87
CA PHE A 137 -3.58 14.98 -17.14
C PHE A 137 -4.23 14.12 -18.23
N SER A 138 -5.36 13.49 -17.94
CA SER A 138 -6.15 12.71 -18.93
C SER A 138 -7.39 13.46 -19.45
N GLY A 139 -7.54 14.74 -19.10
CA GLY A 139 -8.69 15.58 -19.44
C GLY A 139 -9.51 15.91 -18.20
N ILE A 140 -9.78 17.20 -18.00
CA ILE A 140 -10.53 17.71 -16.85
C ILE A 140 -11.99 17.24 -16.99
N LYS A 141 -12.34 16.16 -16.29
CA LYS A 141 -13.72 15.90 -15.85
C LYS A 141 -13.77 16.14 -14.35
N LEU A 142 -13.87 17.41 -13.97
CA LEU A 142 -14.30 17.79 -12.62
C LEU A 142 -15.77 17.39 -12.48
N SER A 143 -16.01 16.12 -12.16
CA SER A 143 -17.34 15.57 -11.85
C SER A 143 -17.32 14.89 -10.47
N GLN A 144 -18.50 14.68 -9.90
CA GLN A 144 -18.84 15.27 -8.60
C GLN A 144 -18.30 14.66 -7.30
N HIS A 145 -17.48 13.60 -7.26
CA HIS A 145 -17.21 12.97 -5.94
C HIS A 145 -15.80 12.48 -5.59
N GLN A 146 -14.78 12.50 -6.46
CA GLN A 146 -13.39 12.20 -6.04
C GLN A 146 -12.33 12.94 -6.87
N VAL A 147 -11.28 13.44 -6.20
CA VAL A 147 -10.06 13.93 -6.84
C VAL A 147 -9.15 12.73 -7.12
N THR A 148 -8.74 12.58 -8.38
CA THR A 148 -7.83 11.52 -8.80
C THR A 148 -6.38 11.85 -8.43
N PHE A 149 -5.55 10.83 -8.23
CA PHE A 149 -4.12 11.06 -7.96
C PHE A 149 -3.39 11.74 -9.13
N GLN A 150 -3.87 11.54 -10.37
CA GLN A 150 -3.36 12.26 -11.55
C GLN A 150 -3.53 13.79 -11.42
N GLU A 151 -4.65 14.26 -10.86
CA GLU A 151 -4.88 15.69 -10.63
C GLU A 151 -3.90 16.27 -9.60
N VAL A 152 -3.48 15.47 -8.61
CA VAL A 152 -2.44 15.86 -7.64
C VAL A 152 -1.11 16.07 -8.33
N LEU A 153 -0.68 15.12 -9.18
CA LEU A 153 0.55 15.24 -9.97
C LEU A 153 0.48 16.42 -10.94
N GLY A 154 -0.65 16.59 -11.62
CA GLY A 154 -0.87 17.72 -12.52
C GLY A 154 -0.79 19.08 -11.81
N LEU A 155 -1.36 19.20 -10.62
CA LEU A 155 -1.28 20.41 -9.81
C LEU A 155 0.16 20.69 -9.33
N ALA A 156 0.89 19.66 -8.88
CA ALA A 156 2.30 19.78 -8.50
C ALA A 156 3.14 20.26 -9.70
N ALA A 157 2.89 19.74 -10.91
CA ALA A 157 3.55 20.16 -12.14
C ALA A 157 3.26 21.62 -12.49
N VAL A 158 1.99 22.06 -12.46
CA VAL A 158 1.61 23.47 -12.70
C VAL A 158 2.27 24.41 -11.70
N ARG A 159 2.49 23.96 -10.47
CA ARG A 159 3.16 24.72 -9.41
C ARG A 159 4.69 24.66 -9.47
N GLY A 160 5.26 23.95 -10.44
CA GLY A 160 6.70 23.79 -10.61
C GLY A 160 7.36 22.95 -9.51
N LYS A 161 6.60 22.03 -8.91
CA LYS A 161 7.00 21.20 -7.76
C LYS A 161 6.74 19.71 -7.98
N LEU A 162 6.68 19.27 -9.24
CA LEU A 162 6.63 17.84 -9.54
C LEU A 162 7.97 17.20 -9.11
N PRO A 163 7.97 16.01 -8.47
CA PRO A 163 9.19 15.30 -8.13
C PRO A 163 10.08 15.10 -9.38
N PRO A 164 11.38 15.43 -9.31
CA PRO A 164 12.28 15.28 -10.46
C PRO A 164 12.49 13.81 -10.84
N HIS A 165 12.35 12.90 -9.88
CA HIS A 165 12.41 11.45 -10.11
C HIS A 165 11.05 10.84 -9.81
N LEU A 166 10.26 10.60 -10.87
CA LEU A 166 8.92 10.05 -10.78
C LEU A 166 8.87 8.68 -11.46
N HIS A 167 8.32 7.68 -10.79
CA HIS A 167 8.17 6.32 -11.30
C HIS A 167 6.83 5.74 -10.89
N LEU A 168 6.18 5.02 -11.79
CA LEU A 168 4.91 4.36 -11.56
C LEU A 168 5.04 2.87 -11.91
N ILE A 169 4.59 2.01 -11.01
CA ILE A 169 4.41 0.58 -11.26
C ILE A 169 2.95 0.25 -11.00
N GLY A 170 2.23 -0.09 -12.06
CA GLY A 170 0.81 -0.41 -12.01
C GLY A 170 0.53 -1.88 -12.28
N VAL A 171 -0.65 -2.36 -11.90
CA VAL A 171 -1.17 -3.67 -12.31
C VAL A 171 -2.52 -3.49 -13.01
N GLN A 172 -2.72 -4.14 -14.15
CA GLN A 172 -4.02 -4.19 -14.81
C GLN A 172 -5.02 -4.95 -13.93
N PRO A 173 -6.14 -4.32 -13.50
CA PRO A 173 -7.15 -4.99 -12.69
C PRO A 173 -7.96 -6.01 -13.52
N ALA A 174 -8.49 -7.03 -12.85
CA ALA A 174 -9.49 -7.95 -13.37
C ALA A 174 -10.90 -7.57 -12.89
N ASP A 175 -11.01 -7.12 -11.64
CA ASP A 175 -12.27 -6.83 -10.96
C ASP A 175 -12.15 -5.58 -10.07
N LEU A 176 -13.12 -4.68 -10.19
CA LEU A 176 -13.22 -3.42 -9.45
C LEU A 176 -14.54 -3.33 -8.63
N GLU A 177 -15.32 -4.42 -8.58
CA GLU A 177 -16.51 -4.49 -7.74
C GLU A 177 -16.14 -4.45 -6.25
N ILE A 178 -17.15 -4.27 -5.40
CA ILE A 178 -16.96 -4.22 -3.95
C ILE A 178 -16.47 -5.59 -3.47
N GLY A 179 -15.30 -5.59 -2.83
CA GLY A 179 -14.66 -6.78 -2.27
C GLY A 179 -13.32 -6.44 -1.64
N LEU A 180 -12.90 -7.24 -0.67
CA LEU A 180 -11.72 -6.96 0.16
C LEU A 180 -10.46 -7.71 -0.30
N GLU A 181 -10.62 -8.70 -1.19
CA GLU A 181 -9.52 -9.55 -1.64
C GLU A 181 -9.09 -9.16 -3.06
N LEU A 182 -7.80 -9.22 -3.37
CA LEU A 182 -7.37 -9.12 -4.77
C LEU A 182 -7.84 -10.34 -5.55
N SER A 183 -8.17 -10.15 -6.82
CA SER A 183 -8.41 -11.27 -7.73
C SER A 183 -7.16 -12.15 -7.81
N PRO A 184 -7.30 -13.48 -8.02
CA PRO A 184 -6.16 -14.39 -8.02
C PRO A 184 -5.05 -13.99 -9.01
N VAL A 185 -5.42 -13.41 -10.16
CA VAL A 185 -4.48 -12.98 -11.20
C VAL A 185 -3.70 -11.73 -10.79
N VAL A 186 -4.34 -10.78 -10.11
CA VAL A 186 -3.68 -9.56 -9.60
C VAL A 186 -2.84 -9.87 -8.37
N ALA A 187 -3.33 -10.71 -7.45
CA ALA A 187 -2.54 -11.20 -6.33
C ALA A 187 -1.24 -11.89 -6.78
N ALA A 188 -1.32 -12.69 -7.85
CA ALA A 188 -0.16 -13.37 -8.44
C ALA A 188 0.88 -12.41 -9.06
N ALA A 189 0.51 -11.16 -9.36
CA ALA A 189 1.41 -10.14 -9.89
C ALA A 189 2.22 -9.41 -8.80
N LEU A 190 1.78 -9.43 -7.53
CA LEU A 190 2.44 -8.71 -6.43
C LEU A 190 3.94 -9.01 -6.27
N PRO A 191 4.41 -10.28 -6.36
CA PRO A 191 5.85 -10.56 -6.26
C PRO A 191 6.68 -9.84 -7.33
N GLU A 192 6.15 -9.70 -8.53
CA GLU A 192 6.79 -8.99 -9.64
C GLU A 192 6.80 -7.48 -9.39
N VAL A 193 5.69 -6.91 -8.91
CA VAL A 193 5.60 -5.49 -8.49
C VAL A 193 6.65 -5.19 -7.41
N VAL A 194 6.73 -6.02 -6.36
CA VAL A 194 7.72 -5.87 -5.27
C VAL A 194 9.15 -5.94 -5.80
N ARG A 195 9.42 -6.88 -6.72
CA ARG A 195 10.75 -7.04 -7.33
C ARG A 195 11.16 -5.78 -8.11
N ARG A 196 10.25 -5.22 -8.91
CA ARG A 196 10.49 -4.00 -9.70
C ARG A 196 10.61 -2.77 -8.83
N ALA A 197 9.72 -2.59 -7.86
CA ALA A 197 9.75 -1.48 -6.90
C ALA A 197 11.08 -1.46 -6.13
N ARG A 198 11.55 -2.63 -5.66
CA ARG A 198 12.87 -2.73 -5.04
C ARG A 198 14.00 -2.33 -5.99
N ALA A 199 13.94 -2.72 -7.26
CA ALA A 199 14.96 -2.34 -8.24
C ALA A 199 15.01 -0.82 -8.46
N VAL A 200 13.85 -0.15 -8.54
CA VAL A 200 13.75 1.32 -8.61
C VAL A 200 14.38 1.96 -7.38
N LEU A 201 14.01 1.52 -6.18
CA LEU A 201 14.57 2.04 -4.93
C LEU A 201 16.08 1.81 -4.83
N GLN A 202 16.59 0.68 -5.33
CA GLN A 202 18.03 0.42 -5.39
C GLN A 202 18.74 1.38 -6.34
N ALA A 203 18.17 1.65 -7.52
CA ALA A 203 18.75 2.57 -8.48
C ALA A 203 18.86 4.00 -7.92
N TRP A 204 17.82 4.49 -7.25
CA TRP A 204 17.80 5.84 -6.65
C TRP A 204 18.76 6.03 -5.48
N ARG A 205 19.23 4.96 -4.86
CA ARG A 205 20.18 5.02 -3.75
C ARG A 205 21.63 5.04 -4.18
N VAL A 206 21.91 4.67 -5.43
CA VAL A 206 23.26 4.62 -6.00
C VAL A 206 23.59 5.91 -6.76
N ALA A 207 22.56 6.72 -7.09
CA ALA A 207 22.66 8.02 -7.76
C ALA A 207 22.93 9.16 -6.76
#